data_AF-A0A519JR97-F1
#
_entry.id   AF-A0A519JR97-F1
#
_cell.length_a   1.000
_cell.length_b   1.000
_cell.length_c   1.000
_cell.angle_alpha   90.00
_cell.angle_beta   90.00
_cell.angle_gamma   90.00
#
_symmetry.space_group_name_H-M   'P 1'
#
loop_
_entity.id
_entity.type
_entity.pdbx_description
1 polymer ?
#
loop_
_entity_poly.entity_id
_entity_poly.type
_entity_poly.pdbx_seq_one_letter_code
_entity_poly.pdbx_strand_id
1 'polypeptide(L)'
;PAVTEAVYRKGTIGRAKDHLEASASSITDSLKDIGGKAYVSVNKALVTQASSAIPVIPLYISLLYKKMKEAGTHEGTIEQIQRLYQQRLFAGGEVPVDEKGRIRIDDWEMDDKIQDEVARLWAMATTENLPEIGDLEGYRKDFYNLFGFDVAGVDYKADANEMVNVASIK
;
A
#
# COMPACT_ATOMS: atom_id res chain seq x y z
N PRO A 1 -9.14 4.94 5.51
CA PRO A 1 -10.28 5.45 4.70
C PRO A 1 -11.64 4.88 5.14
N ALA A 2 -12.63 5.76 5.32
CA ALA A 2 -14.00 5.34 5.70
C ALA A 2 -14.66 4.45 4.62
N VAL A 3 -14.42 4.78 3.34
CA VAL A 3 -15.00 4.09 2.18
C VAL A 3 -14.58 2.62 2.04
N THR A 4 -13.47 2.21 2.67
CA THR A 4 -12.98 0.82 2.66
C THR A 4 -13.18 0.09 4.01
N GLU A 5 -13.69 0.78 5.03
CA GLU A 5 -13.66 0.31 6.42
C GLU A 5 -14.46 -0.99 6.60
N ALA A 6 -15.64 -1.08 5.97
CA ALA A 6 -16.55 -2.22 6.10
C ALA A 6 -15.92 -3.55 5.64
N VAL A 7 -15.17 -3.53 4.53
CA VAL A 7 -14.54 -4.73 3.96
C VAL A 7 -13.18 -4.99 4.61
N TYR A 8 -12.49 -3.94 5.08
CA TYR A 8 -11.10 -4.05 5.52
C TYR A 8 -10.92 -4.03 7.05
N ARG A 9 -11.25 -2.93 7.75
CA ARG A 9 -10.99 -2.82 9.21
C ARG A 9 -12.09 -3.46 10.06
N LYS A 10 -13.35 -3.38 9.63
CA LYS A 10 -14.50 -3.97 10.33
C LYS A 10 -14.85 -5.39 9.86
N GLY A 11 -14.16 -5.89 8.83
CA GLY A 11 -14.29 -7.26 8.32
C GLY A 11 -13.41 -8.29 9.05
N THR A 12 -13.38 -9.52 8.53
CA THR A 12 -12.59 -10.64 9.08
C THR A 12 -11.08 -10.36 9.02
N ILE A 13 -10.60 -9.74 7.94
CA ILE A 13 -9.18 -9.33 7.82
C ILE A 13 -8.81 -8.26 8.87
N GLY A 14 -9.78 -7.46 9.31
CA GLY A 14 -9.61 -6.50 10.40
C GLY A 14 -9.29 -7.17 11.73
N ARG A 15 -9.98 -8.28 12.05
CA ARG A 15 -9.67 -9.09 13.25
C ARG A 15 -8.27 -9.68 13.20
N ALA A 16 -7.83 -10.13 12.03
CA ALA A 16 -6.45 -10.60 11.83
C ALA A 16 -5.43 -9.46 12.07
N LYS A 17 -5.75 -8.23 11.68
CA LYS A 17 -4.91 -7.05 11.96
C LYS A 17 -4.88 -6.67 13.43
N ASP A 18 -6.01 -6.74 14.13
CA ASP A 18 -6.03 -6.54 15.59
C ASP A 18 -5.11 -7.56 16.29
N HIS A 19 -5.12 -8.82 15.85
CA HIS A 19 -4.21 -9.85 16.35
C HIS A 19 -2.74 -9.56 15.99
N LEU A 20 -2.45 -9.07 14.78
CA LEU A 20 -1.10 -8.65 14.38
C LEU A 20 -0.59 -7.51 15.27
N GLU A 21 -1.43 -6.51 15.56
CA GLU A 21 -1.12 -5.40 16.46
C GLU A 21 -0.80 -5.91 17.87
N ALA A 22 -1.60 -6.83 18.42
CA ALA A 22 -1.32 -7.46 19.71
C ALA A 22 -0.02 -8.31 19.70
N SER A 23 0.24 -9.00 18.60
CA SER A 23 1.44 -9.84 18.44
C SER A 23 2.72 -9.02 18.45
N ALA A 24 2.72 -7.81 17.86
CA ALA A 24 3.89 -6.92 17.90
C ALA A 24 4.29 -6.52 19.33
N SER A 25 3.31 -6.32 20.22
CA SER A 25 3.57 -6.08 21.64
C SER A 25 4.21 -7.30 22.31
N SER A 26 3.67 -8.50 22.08
CA SER A 26 4.24 -9.75 22.63
C SER A 26 5.66 -10.03 22.13
N ILE A 27 5.95 -9.75 20.86
CA ILE A 27 7.31 -9.87 20.31
C ILE A 27 8.22 -8.84 20.95
N THR A 28 7.78 -7.59 21.10
CA THR A 28 8.54 -6.54 21.79
C THR A 28 8.89 -6.96 23.23
N ASP A 29 7.92 -7.53 23.96
CA ASP A 29 8.15 -8.05 25.30
C ASP A 29 9.21 -9.17 25.33
N SER A 30 9.19 -10.05 24.33
CA SER A 30 10.15 -11.15 24.19
C SER A 30 11.56 -10.69 23.81
N LEU A 31 11.71 -9.50 23.23
CA LEU A 31 12.98 -8.93 22.80
C LEU A 31 13.56 -7.92 23.80
N LYS A 32 12.91 -7.71 24.96
CA LYS A 32 13.33 -6.72 25.98
C LYS A 32 14.77 -6.91 26.44
N ASP A 33 15.23 -8.14 26.60
CA ASP A 33 16.57 -8.47 27.11
C ASP A 33 17.70 -7.96 26.22
N ILE A 34 17.41 -7.76 24.92
CA ILE A 34 18.37 -7.20 23.94
C ILE A 34 18.01 -5.77 23.52
N GLY A 35 17.04 -5.15 24.19
CA GLY A 35 16.51 -3.82 23.83
C GLY A 35 15.81 -3.79 22.46
N GLY A 36 15.38 -4.94 21.95
CA GLY A 36 14.70 -5.03 20.65
C GLY A 36 13.25 -4.54 20.71
N LYS A 37 12.74 -4.08 19.56
CA LYS A 37 11.35 -3.63 19.40
C LYS A 37 10.75 -4.22 18.12
N ALA A 38 9.48 -4.57 18.18
CA ALA A 38 8.70 -4.99 17.02
C ALA A 38 7.60 -3.96 16.75
N TYR A 39 7.41 -3.64 15.47
CA TYR A 39 6.47 -2.62 15.03
C TYR A 39 5.52 -3.17 13.97
N VAL A 40 4.27 -2.72 14.01
CA VAL A 40 3.39 -2.80 12.85
C VAL A 40 3.54 -1.50 12.05
N SER A 41 3.85 -1.61 10.77
CA SER A 41 3.77 -0.50 9.83
C SER A 41 2.41 -0.51 9.15
N VAL A 42 1.65 0.58 9.30
CA VAL A 42 0.40 0.79 8.58
C VAL A 42 0.74 1.50 7.29
N ASN A 43 0.58 0.77 6.19
CA ASN A 43 0.98 1.19 4.86
C ASN A 43 -0.21 1.69 4.04
N LYS A 44 0.09 2.56 3.07
CA LYS A 44 -0.86 3.10 2.11
C LYS A 44 -1.39 1.98 1.18
N ALA A 45 -2.53 2.23 0.55
CA ALA A 45 -3.10 1.42 -0.49
C ALA A 45 -2.23 1.47 -1.77
N LEU A 46 -1.86 0.30 -2.26
CA LEU A 46 -0.99 0.09 -3.42
C LEU A 46 -1.52 -1.05 -4.27
N VAL A 47 -1.19 -1.06 -5.56
CA VAL A 47 -1.49 -2.18 -6.45
C VAL A 47 -0.53 -3.33 -6.13
N THR A 48 -1.10 -4.46 -5.71
CA THR A 48 -0.42 -5.73 -5.42
C THR A 48 -1.37 -6.86 -5.81
N GLN A 49 -0.85 -8.08 -5.99
CA GLN A 49 -1.72 -9.25 -6.26
C GLN A 49 -2.76 -9.45 -5.15
N ALA A 50 -2.40 -9.19 -3.89
CA ALA A 50 -3.30 -9.31 -2.76
C ALA A 50 -4.38 -8.22 -2.75
N SER A 51 -4.00 -6.96 -2.97
CA SER A 51 -4.95 -5.84 -2.95
C SER A 51 -5.90 -5.82 -4.14
N SER A 52 -5.46 -6.29 -5.32
CA SER A 52 -6.32 -6.39 -6.51
C SER A 52 -7.46 -7.41 -6.35
N ALA A 53 -7.29 -8.39 -5.46
CA ALA A 53 -8.31 -9.41 -5.19
C ALA A 53 -9.41 -8.92 -4.21
N ILE A 54 -9.20 -7.81 -3.51
CA ILE A 54 -10.16 -7.30 -2.54
C ILE A 54 -11.22 -6.47 -3.31
N PRO A 55 -12.52 -6.81 -3.18
CA PRO A 55 -13.58 -6.05 -3.82
C PRO A 55 -13.48 -4.55 -3.51
N VAL A 56 -13.78 -3.72 -4.52
CA VAL A 56 -13.87 -2.26 -4.41
C VAL A 56 -12.52 -1.53 -4.22
N ILE A 57 -11.46 -2.21 -3.75
CA ILE A 57 -10.11 -1.62 -3.62
C ILE A 57 -9.54 -1.09 -4.94
N PRO A 58 -9.74 -1.71 -6.13
CA PRO A 58 -9.30 -1.12 -7.39
C PRO A 58 -9.88 0.27 -7.66
N LEU A 59 -11.17 0.49 -7.35
CA LEU A 59 -11.81 1.80 -7.46
C LEU A 59 -11.17 2.79 -6.48
N TYR A 60 -11.01 2.40 -5.21
CA TYR A 60 -10.37 3.24 -4.20
C TYR A 60 -8.97 3.71 -4.63
N ILE A 61 -8.13 2.76 -5.03
CA ILE A 61 -6.75 3.03 -5.45
C ILE A 61 -6.73 3.96 -6.66
N SER A 62 -7.61 3.77 -7.63
CA SER A 62 -7.68 4.60 -8.83
C SER A 62 -7.99 6.06 -8.48
N LEU A 63 -8.94 6.32 -7.58
CA LEU A 63 -9.25 7.68 -7.13
C LEU A 63 -8.13 8.27 -6.27
N LEU A 64 -7.59 7.48 -5.33
CA LEU A 64 -6.50 7.88 -4.46
C LEU A 64 -5.25 8.29 -5.26
N TYR A 65 -4.86 7.48 -6.25
CA TYR A 65 -3.68 7.74 -7.07
C TYR A 65 -3.79 9.06 -7.81
N LYS A 66 -4.96 9.35 -8.41
CA LYS A 66 -5.21 10.62 -9.07
C LYS A 66 -4.91 11.79 -8.14
N LYS A 67 -5.46 11.77 -6.92
CA LYS A 67 -5.33 12.87 -5.95
C LYS A 67 -3.96 12.98 -5.33
N MET A 68 -3.33 11.86 -5.00
CA MET A 68 -1.96 11.88 -4.51
C MET A 68 -0.97 12.32 -5.61
N LYS A 69 -1.19 11.99 -6.89
CA LYS A 69 -0.36 12.47 -8.01
C LYS A 69 -0.52 13.97 -8.22
N GLU A 70 -1.75 14.48 -8.21
CA GLU A 70 -2.03 15.93 -8.26
C GLU A 70 -1.36 16.69 -7.10
N ALA A 71 -1.33 16.09 -5.91
CA ALA A 71 -0.67 16.65 -4.73
C ALA A 71 0.85 16.42 -4.66
N GLY A 72 1.43 15.64 -5.58
CA GLY A 72 2.85 15.27 -5.56
C GLY A 72 3.27 14.33 -4.42
N THR A 73 2.33 13.61 -3.81
CA THR A 73 2.55 12.71 -2.67
C THR A 73 2.38 11.23 -3.03
N HIS A 74 2.13 10.91 -4.29
CA HIS A 74 1.97 9.53 -4.73
C HIS A 74 3.27 8.72 -4.60
N GLU A 75 3.17 7.55 -3.97
CA GLU A 75 4.25 6.58 -3.82
C GLU A 75 3.79 5.20 -4.29
N GLY A 76 4.73 4.48 -4.91
CA GLY A 76 4.66 3.04 -5.14
C GLY A 76 5.24 2.23 -3.97
N THR A 77 5.37 0.92 -4.15
CA THR A 77 5.86 0.03 -3.10
C THR A 77 7.30 0.33 -2.70
N ILE A 78 8.17 0.63 -3.67
CA ILE A 78 9.59 0.85 -3.39
C ILE A 78 9.82 2.19 -2.70
N GLU A 79 9.14 3.25 -3.13
CA GLU A 79 9.21 4.57 -2.52
C GLU A 79 8.71 4.54 -1.07
N GLN A 80 7.57 3.90 -0.82
CA GLN A 80 7.02 3.79 0.53
C GLN A 80 7.96 3.03 1.48
N ILE A 81 8.54 1.91 1.02
CA ILE A 81 9.46 1.13 1.87
C ILE A 81 10.79 1.88 2.06
N GLN A 82 11.28 2.56 1.03
CA GLN A 82 12.44 3.43 1.16
C GLN A 82 12.18 4.54 2.20
N ARG A 83 11.00 5.18 2.17
CA ARG A 83 10.60 6.20 3.14
C ARG A 83 10.46 5.64 4.55
N LEU A 84 9.87 4.45 4.70
CA LEU A 84 9.77 3.74 5.98
C LEU A 84 11.17 3.52 6.59
N TYR A 85 12.14 3.07 5.80
CA TYR A 85 13.49 2.85 6.30
C TYR A 85 14.19 4.18 6.61
N GLN A 86 14.24 5.08 5.64
CA GLN A 86 15.02 6.31 5.73
C GLN A 86 14.46 7.29 6.77
N GLN A 87 13.14 7.49 6.80
CA GLN A 87 12.48 8.54 7.57
C GLN A 87 11.78 8.04 8.84
N ARG A 88 11.76 6.72 9.09
CA ARG A 88 11.17 6.16 10.33
C ARG A 88 12.18 5.28 11.05
N LEU A 89 12.52 4.11 10.50
CA LEU A 89 13.30 3.08 11.21
C LEU A 89 14.76 3.49 11.46
N PHE A 90 15.39 4.20 10.52
CA PHE A 90 16.81 4.55 10.55
C PHE A 90 17.04 6.06 10.53
N ALA A 91 16.08 6.85 11.02
CA ALA A 91 16.15 8.31 11.04
C ALA A 91 17.11 8.88 12.13
N GLY A 92 17.81 8.02 12.89
CA GLY A 92 18.79 8.45 13.89
C GLY A 92 18.19 8.90 15.24
N GLY A 93 16.97 8.50 15.56
CA GLY A 93 16.28 8.84 16.80
C GLY A 93 15.22 7.80 17.19
N GLU A 94 14.28 8.20 18.04
CA GLU A 94 13.13 7.35 18.35
C GLU A 94 12.24 7.16 17.12
N VAL A 95 11.86 5.91 16.85
CA VAL A 95 10.96 5.58 15.74
C VAL A 95 9.58 6.20 16.01
N PRO A 96 9.10 7.12 15.15
CA PRO A 96 7.83 7.79 15.37
C PRO A 96 6.68 6.79 15.16
N VAL A 97 5.78 6.74 16.14
CA VAL A 97 4.63 5.83 16.17
C VAL A 97 3.37 6.58 16.60
N ASP A 98 2.20 6.03 16.26
CA ASP A 98 0.92 6.50 16.78
C ASP A 98 0.67 6.05 18.23
N GLU A 99 -0.47 6.45 18.79
CA GLU A 99 -0.89 6.11 20.16
C GLU A 99 -0.97 4.60 20.44
N LYS A 100 -1.03 3.77 19.40
CA LYS A 100 -1.06 2.30 19.48
C LYS A 100 0.31 1.67 19.22
N GLY A 101 1.37 2.46 19.11
CA GLY A 101 2.73 1.97 18.86
C GLY A 101 2.97 1.54 17.40
N ARG A 102 2.15 1.99 16.45
CA ARG A 102 2.28 1.62 15.03
C ARG A 102 3.00 2.70 14.24
N ILE A 103 3.86 2.30 13.32
CA ILE A 103 4.47 3.24 12.38
C ILE A 103 3.42 3.60 11.33
N ARG A 104 3.23 4.89 11.10
CA ARG A 104 2.31 5.41 10.08
C ARG A 104 3.11 5.86 8.87
N ILE A 105 3.04 5.05 7.82
CA ILE A 105 3.57 5.38 6.48
C ILE A 105 2.41 5.61 5.50
N ASP A 106 1.18 5.35 5.92
CA ASP A 106 -0.08 5.75 5.28
C ASP A 106 -0.44 7.23 5.53
N ASP A 107 0.41 7.98 6.23
CA ASP A 107 0.19 9.36 6.66
C ASP A 107 -0.18 10.31 5.50
N TRP A 108 0.47 10.18 4.34
CA TRP A 108 0.12 11.00 3.16
C TRP A 108 -1.19 10.60 2.50
N GLU A 109 -1.57 9.32 2.55
CA GLU A 109 -2.89 8.88 2.09
C GLU A 109 -3.97 9.41 3.03
N MET A 110 -3.69 9.41 4.33
CA MET A 110 -4.64 9.76 5.38
C MET A 110 -4.74 11.27 5.65
N ASP A 111 -4.08 12.12 4.86
CA ASP A 111 -4.28 13.57 4.89
C ASP A 111 -5.76 13.90 4.61
N ASP A 112 -6.34 14.78 5.44
CA ASP A 112 -7.77 15.10 5.39
C ASP A 112 -8.20 15.62 4.01
N LYS A 113 -7.37 16.43 3.34
CA LYS A 113 -7.71 16.96 2.01
C LYS A 113 -7.74 15.87 0.95
N ILE A 114 -6.86 14.88 1.06
CA ILE A 114 -6.84 13.73 0.17
C ILE A 114 -8.06 12.85 0.43
N GLN A 115 -8.37 12.54 1.69
CA GLN A 115 -9.51 11.69 2.05
C GLN A 115 -10.86 12.33 1.69
N ASP A 116 -11.01 13.63 1.93
CA ASP A 116 -12.23 14.38 1.58
C ASP A 116 -12.50 14.37 0.08
N GLU A 117 -11.47 14.61 -0.73
CA GLU A 117 -11.60 14.61 -2.18
C GLU A 117 -11.87 13.20 -2.72
N VAL A 118 -11.21 12.17 -2.17
CA VAL A 118 -11.50 10.78 -2.53
C VAL A 118 -12.93 10.40 -2.15
N ALA A 119 -13.43 10.82 -0.99
CA ALA A 119 -14.81 10.57 -0.57
C ALA A 119 -15.82 11.28 -1.48
N ARG A 120 -15.54 12.52 -1.90
CA ARG A 120 -16.37 13.26 -2.86
C ARG A 120 -16.42 12.55 -4.20
N LEU A 121 -15.26 12.15 -4.74
CA LEU A 121 -15.17 11.43 -6.01
C LEU A 121 -15.85 10.07 -5.95
N TRP A 122 -15.73 9.37 -4.83
CA TRP A 122 -16.37 8.09 -4.61
C TRP A 122 -17.90 8.17 -4.74
N ALA A 123 -18.51 9.18 -4.13
CA ALA A 123 -19.97 9.35 -4.12
C ALA A 123 -20.54 9.63 -5.52
N MET A 124 -19.73 10.19 -6.43
CA MET A 124 -20.15 10.53 -7.78
C MET A 124 -19.62 9.57 -8.85
N ALA A 125 -18.87 8.54 -8.47
CA ALA A 125 -18.26 7.62 -9.42
C ALA A 125 -19.33 6.80 -10.16
N THR A 126 -19.28 6.84 -11.48
CA THR A 126 -20.08 6.01 -12.39
C THR A 126 -19.17 5.33 -13.40
N THR A 127 -19.67 4.31 -14.08
CA THR A 127 -18.91 3.63 -15.15
C THR A 127 -18.43 4.62 -16.21
N GLU A 128 -19.25 5.62 -16.54
CA GLU A 128 -19.01 6.59 -17.60
C GLU A 128 -17.94 7.62 -17.22
N ASN A 129 -17.93 8.10 -15.97
CA ASN A 129 -17.02 9.17 -15.55
C ASN A 129 -15.72 8.66 -14.91
N LEU A 130 -15.64 7.37 -14.56
CA LEU A 130 -14.49 6.82 -13.87
C LEU A 130 -13.15 7.04 -14.58
N PRO A 131 -13.04 6.93 -15.93
CA PRO A 131 -11.80 7.24 -16.63
C PRO A 131 -11.33 8.69 -16.47
N GLU A 132 -12.23 9.62 -16.17
CA GLU A 132 -11.92 11.04 -16.00
C GLU A 132 -11.54 11.36 -14.55
N ILE A 133 -12.26 10.80 -13.58
CA ILE A 133 -12.08 11.14 -12.16
C ILE A 133 -11.03 10.28 -11.45
N GLY A 134 -10.72 9.10 -11.97
CA GLY A 134 -9.72 8.18 -11.44
C GLY A 134 -8.50 8.04 -12.33
N ASP A 135 -7.45 7.45 -11.79
CA ASP A 135 -6.22 7.08 -12.51
C ASP A 135 -6.26 5.60 -12.90
N LEU A 136 -7.18 5.24 -13.80
CA LEU A 136 -7.32 3.87 -14.29
C LEU A 136 -6.10 3.42 -15.10
N GLU A 137 -5.49 4.33 -15.86
CA GLU A 137 -4.31 4.03 -16.66
C GLU A 137 -3.11 3.71 -15.76
N GLY A 138 -2.86 4.52 -14.73
CA GLY A 138 -1.82 4.26 -13.75
C GLY A 138 -2.07 2.97 -12.98
N TYR A 139 -3.30 2.73 -12.52
CA TYR A 139 -3.65 1.46 -11.88
C TYR A 139 -3.36 0.25 -12.78
N ARG A 140 -3.79 0.31 -14.05
CA ARG A 140 -3.60 -0.78 -15.02
C ARG A 140 -2.11 -1.03 -15.30
N LYS A 141 -1.34 0.05 -15.48
CA LYS A 141 0.11 -0.04 -15.70
C LYS A 141 0.80 -0.69 -14.51
N ASP A 142 0.50 -0.25 -13.29
CA ASP A 142 1.05 -0.85 -12.08
C ASP A 142 0.65 -2.33 -11.94
N PHE A 143 -0.60 -2.66 -12.28
CA PHE A 143 -1.07 -4.06 -12.28
C PHE A 143 -0.29 -4.92 -13.28
N TYR A 144 -0.10 -4.45 -14.52
CA TYR A 144 0.67 -5.19 -15.52
C TYR A 144 2.14 -5.36 -15.14
N ASN A 145 2.75 -4.33 -14.57
CA ASN A 145 4.14 -4.37 -14.10
C ASN A 145 4.36 -5.46 -13.04
N LEU A 146 3.36 -5.77 -12.20
CA LEU A 146 3.46 -6.87 -11.22
C LEU A 146 3.69 -8.24 -11.87
N PHE A 147 3.30 -8.39 -13.14
CA PHE A 147 3.43 -9.64 -13.90
C PHE A 147 4.44 -9.51 -15.04
N GLY A 148 5.24 -8.44 -15.06
CA GLY A 148 6.28 -8.22 -16.07
C GLY A 148 5.78 -7.70 -17.42
N PHE A 149 4.56 -7.17 -17.50
CA PHE A 149 3.99 -6.56 -18.71
C PHE A 149 4.03 -5.03 -18.66
N ASP A 150 4.02 -4.37 -19.82
CA ASP A 150 4.09 -2.91 -19.97
C ASP A 150 5.31 -2.23 -19.31
N VAL A 151 6.42 -2.98 -19.24
CA VAL A 151 7.71 -2.52 -18.70
C VAL A 151 8.50 -1.84 -19.83
N ALA A 152 8.88 -0.58 -19.60
CA ALA A 152 9.67 0.18 -20.57
C ALA A 152 11.03 -0.48 -20.85
N GLY A 153 11.38 -0.59 -22.13
CA GLY A 153 12.66 -1.18 -22.57
C GLY A 153 12.64 -2.70 -22.75
N VAL A 154 11.52 -3.38 -22.47
CA VAL A 154 11.36 -4.81 -22.74
C VAL A 154 10.83 -5.02 -24.16
N ASP A 155 11.49 -5.87 -24.96
CA ASP A 155 10.97 -6.31 -26.26
C ASP A 155 10.00 -7.48 -26.08
N TYR A 156 8.71 -7.18 -26.04
CA TYR A 156 7.65 -8.19 -25.91
C TYR A 156 7.44 -9.07 -27.16
N LYS A 157 8.17 -8.84 -28.26
CA LYS A 157 8.14 -9.70 -29.45
C LYS A 157 9.30 -10.70 -29.49
N ALA A 158 10.28 -10.56 -28.61
CA ALA A 158 11.39 -11.49 -28.52
C ALA A 158 10.94 -12.81 -27.88
N ASP A 159 11.48 -13.92 -28.37
CA ASP A 159 11.32 -15.21 -27.70
C ASP A 159 12.00 -15.18 -26.33
N ALA A 160 11.32 -15.73 -25.32
CA ALA A 160 11.83 -15.85 -23.97
C ALA A 160 11.78 -17.32 -23.53
N ASN A 161 12.83 -17.76 -22.84
CA ASN A 161 12.83 -19.06 -22.17
C ASN A 161 12.16 -18.91 -20.80
N GLU A 162 11.04 -19.58 -20.61
CA GLU A 162 10.27 -19.60 -19.36
C GLU A 162 10.98 -20.36 -18.23
N MET A 163 11.92 -21.25 -18.57
CA MET A 163 12.66 -22.08 -17.61
C MET A 163 13.86 -21.32 -17.02
N VAL A 164 13.56 -20.38 -16.13
CA VAL A 164 14.58 -19.59 -15.41
C VAL A 164 14.86 -20.19 -14.04
N ASN A 165 16.07 -20.71 -13.84
CA ASN A 165 16.48 -21.31 -12.56
C ASN A 165 16.94 -20.23 -11.56
N VAL A 166 16.60 -20.43 -10.28
CA VAL A 166 17.10 -19.62 -9.17
C VAL A 166 18.17 -20.41 -8.44
N ALA A 167 19.42 -19.93 -8.45
CA ALA A 167 20.58 -20.71 -7.97
C ALA A 167 20.47 -21.22 -6.52
N SER A 168 19.73 -20.52 -5.66
CA SER A 168 19.50 -20.90 -4.27
C SER A 168 18.37 -21.93 -4.06
N ILE A 169 17.60 -22.23 -5.10
CA ILE A 169 16.46 -23.17 -5.05
C ILE A 169 16.83 -24.37 -5.94
N LYS A 170 16.98 -25.54 -5.30
CA LYS A 170 17.25 -26.81 -5.98
C LYS A 170 15.96 -27.61 -6.16
#